data_AF-A0AA38PN05-F1
#
_entry.id   AF-A0AA38PN05-F1
#
_cell.length_a   1.000
_cell.length_b   1.000
_cell.length_c   1.000
_cell.angle_alpha   90.00
_cell.angle_beta   90.00
_cell.angle_gamma   90.00
#
_symmetry.space_group_name_H-M   'P 1'
#
loop_
_entity.id
_entity.type
_entity.pdbx_description
1 polymer ?
#
loop_
_entity_poly.entity_id
_entity_poly.type
_entity_poly.pdbx_seq_one_letter_code
_entity_poly.pdbx_strand_id
1 'polypeptide(L)'
;MTGIEASVTKLQTESGTKDKITQTWIEKLLEKARAYKAKGKLSDEEIATKLADWLENEPGEKMNPLLDITGLDPSQDTPVEILHTILLGIVKYVWHMSVSSMSEKELELLAIRLQSADLDGLTVPPLRAAYMIQYRNNLIGKHFKTIMQILPFHIHNFAKLGSAHFSLARAVGALGSHLWVAEITRLDEYLVYPIILYDDLEVLVGNVLDAFLEVDPSKILVKIKIHLLAHLRDDVRRFGPLVRYSTEVFEAYNAVFRLCSIFSNHQAPSRDIAYKFASMGRLKHILSGGFWQCTDSGGGQKWMQASDAVTNILQDVPIIQRHLGWVP
;
A
#
# COMPACT_ATOMS: atom_id res chain seq x y z
N MET A 1 -30.40 -5.18 3.96
CA MET A 1 -30.69 -3.93 4.70
C MET A 1 -32.02 -3.39 4.23
N THR A 2 -32.87 -2.92 5.14
CA THR A 2 -34.16 -2.29 4.83
C THR A 2 -34.24 -0.92 5.51
N GLY A 3 -34.99 0.03 4.93
CA GLY A 3 -35.19 1.36 5.50
C GLY A 3 -33.96 2.29 5.38
N ILE A 4 -33.79 3.19 6.36
CA ILE A 4 -32.82 4.32 6.32
C ILE A 4 -31.37 3.84 6.13
N GLU A 5 -31.00 2.70 6.71
CA GLU A 5 -29.66 2.12 6.57
C GLU A 5 -29.35 1.72 5.11
N ALA A 6 -30.36 1.26 4.36
CA ALA A 6 -30.21 0.97 2.95
C ALA A 6 -30.00 2.25 2.13
N SER A 7 -30.67 3.35 2.48
CA SER A 7 -30.46 4.65 1.82
C SER A 7 -29.05 5.19 2.07
N VAL A 8 -28.54 5.10 3.31
CA VAL A 8 -27.16 5.50 3.63
C VAL A 8 -26.16 4.65 2.83
N THR A 9 -26.36 3.34 2.79
CA THR A 9 -25.49 2.42 2.04
C THR A 9 -25.53 2.70 0.54
N LYS A 10 -26.71 3.03 0.00
CA LYS A 10 -26.87 3.43 -1.40
C LYS A 10 -26.05 4.70 -1.71
N LEU A 11 -26.17 5.75 -0.90
CA LEU A 11 -25.41 7.00 -1.08
C LEU A 11 -23.90 6.78 -0.99
N GLN A 12 -23.44 5.97 -0.03
CA GLN A 12 -22.03 5.58 0.07
C GLN A 12 -21.56 4.80 -1.16
N THR A 13 -22.40 3.93 -1.72
CA THR A 13 -22.08 3.15 -2.91
C THR A 13 -22.02 4.01 -4.16
N GLU A 14 -22.96 4.96 -4.33
CA GLU A 14 -23.01 5.87 -5.47
C GLU A 14 -21.83 6.86 -5.48
N SER A 15 -21.40 7.32 -4.31
CA SER A 15 -20.25 8.23 -4.20
C SER A 15 -18.89 7.52 -4.11
N GLY A 16 -18.87 6.24 -3.69
CA GLY A 16 -17.63 5.52 -3.37
C GLY A 16 -16.93 6.00 -2.09
N THR A 17 -17.53 6.95 -1.35
CA THR A 17 -16.89 7.60 -0.20
C THR A 17 -17.22 6.87 1.09
N LYS A 18 -16.18 6.44 1.81
CA LYS A 18 -16.32 5.86 3.16
C LYS A 18 -15.18 6.29 4.07
N ASP A 19 -15.53 7.03 5.12
CA ASP A 19 -14.62 7.37 6.21
C ASP A 19 -14.95 6.57 7.47
N LYS A 20 -13.92 6.05 8.16
CA LYS A 20 -14.08 5.26 9.39
C LYS A 20 -14.54 6.10 10.57
N ILE A 21 -14.11 7.36 10.66
CA ILE A 21 -14.55 8.26 11.73
C ILE A 21 -16.03 8.57 11.51
N THR A 22 -16.41 9.04 10.31
CA THR A 22 -17.81 9.29 9.96
C THR A 22 -18.69 8.05 10.13
N GLN A 23 -18.22 6.86 9.75
CA GLN A 23 -18.97 5.61 9.87
C GLN A 23 -19.39 5.32 11.32
N THR A 24 -18.51 5.63 12.28
CA THR A 24 -18.81 5.46 13.71
C THR A 24 -19.96 6.37 14.15
N TRP A 25 -20.03 7.59 13.61
CA TRP A 25 -21.12 8.53 13.88
C TRP A 25 -22.41 8.12 13.18
N ILE A 26 -22.33 7.65 11.93
CA ILE A 26 -23.47 7.10 11.19
C ILE A 26 -24.14 5.96 11.97
N GLU A 27 -23.35 5.04 12.52
CA GLU A 27 -23.88 3.91 13.30
C GLU A 27 -24.63 4.37 14.56
N LYS A 28 -24.09 5.34 15.29
CA LYS A 28 -24.76 5.96 16.45
C LYS A 28 -26.04 6.68 16.06
N LEU A 29 -26.04 7.40 14.93
CA LEU A 29 -27.21 8.10 14.40
C LEU A 29 -28.30 7.10 14.01
N LEU A 30 -27.96 6.00 13.34
CA LEU A 30 -28.90 4.94 12.96
C LEU A 30 -29.52 4.25 14.18
N GLU A 31 -28.73 4.03 15.24
CA GLU A 31 -29.24 3.49 16.50
C GLU A 31 -30.25 4.45 17.15
N LYS A 32 -29.92 5.74 17.24
CA LYS A 32 -30.82 6.77 17.80
C LYS A 32 -32.07 6.97 16.95
N ALA A 33 -31.94 6.98 15.62
CA ALA A 33 -33.07 7.08 14.70
C ALA A 33 -34.06 5.92 14.91
N ARG A 34 -33.55 4.69 15.05
CA ARG A 34 -34.38 3.51 15.37
C ARG A 34 -35.09 3.68 16.72
N ALA A 35 -34.40 4.19 17.74
CA ALA A 35 -34.98 4.43 19.05
C ALA A 35 -36.09 5.51 19.05
N TYR A 36 -35.96 6.57 18.24
CA TYR A 36 -37.02 7.57 18.09
C TYR A 36 -38.21 7.04 17.29
N LYS A 37 -37.97 6.32 16.18
CA LYS A 37 -39.05 5.71 15.38
C LYS A 37 -39.83 4.68 16.17
N ALA A 38 -39.18 3.88 17.01
CA ALA A 38 -39.85 2.90 17.88
C ALA A 38 -40.82 3.54 18.88
N LYS A 39 -40.59 4.82 19.27
CA LYS A 39 -41.51 5.55 20.15
C LYS A 39 -42.74 6.07 19.41
N GLY A 40 -42.68 6.25 18.08
CA GLY A 40 -43.80 6.66 17.23
C GLY A 40 -44.39 8.05 17.52
N LYS A 41 -43.68 8.91 18.26
CA LYS A 41 -44.19 10.22 18.75
C LYS A 41 -43.74 11.43 17.92
N LEU A 42 -42.80 11.24 17.02
CA LEU A 42 -42.10 12.31 16.31
C LEU A 42 -42.24 12.07 14.80
N SER A 43 -42.38 13.14 14.04
CA SER A 43 -42.28 13.09 12.57
C SER A 43 -40.83 12.80 12.15
N ASP A 44 -40.64 12.37 10.90
CA ASP A 44 -39.28 12.12 10.37
C ASP A 44 -38.42 13.40 10.35
N GLU A 45 -39.02 14.57 10.16
CA GLU A 45 -38.36 15.89 10.20
C GLU A 45 -37.91 16.28 11.63
N GLU A 46 -38.76 16.02 12.62
CA GLU A 46 -38.43 16.25 14.03
C GLU A 46 -37.31 15.33 14.50
N ILE A 47 -37.31 14.07 14.03
CA ILE A 47 -36.23 13.12 14.30
C ILE A 47 -34.93 13.60 13.67
N ALA A 48 -34.95 14.03 12.40
CA ALA A 48 -33.77 14.55 11.71
C ALA A 48 -33.17 15.76 12.44
N THR A 49 -34.01 16.71 12.85
CA THR A 49 -33.58 17.91 13.60
C THR A 49 -32.93 17.51 14.93
N LYS A 50 -33.59 16.65 15.71
CA LYS A 50 -33.03 16.17 17.00
C LYS A 50 -31.70 15.43 16.83
N LEU A 51 -31.53 14.67 15.75
CA LEU A 51 -30.30 13.95 15.46
C LEU A 51 -29.17 14.89 15.02
N ALA A 52 -29.49 15.93 14.24
CA ALA A 52 -28.53 16.97 13.84
C ALA A 52 -28.05 17.75 15.07
N ASP A 53 -28.98 18.24 15.90
CA ASP A 53 -28.66 18.93 17.16
C ASP A 53 -27.80 18.05 18.06
N TRP A 54 -28.15 16.77 18.19
CA TRP A 54 -27.36 15.84 18.98
C TRP A 54 -25.94 15.69 18.42
N LEU A 55 -25.79 15.49 17.10
CA LEU A 55 -24.49 15.30 16.47
C LEU A 55 -23.58 16.51 16.67
N GLU A 56 -24.12 17.72 16.53
CA GLU A 56 -23.38 18.99 16.69
C GLU A 56 -22.89 19.20 18.14
N ASN A 57 -23.68 18.78 19.12
CA ASN A 57 -23.32 18.91 20.54
C ASN A 57 -22.39 17.82 21.07
N GLU A 58 -22.16 16.74 20.31
CA GLU A 58 -21.26 15.68 20.75
C GLU A 58 -19.79 16.09 20.56
N PRO A 59 -18.90 15.79 21.52
CA PRO A 59 -17.47 16.06 21.36
C PRO A 59 -16.82 15.15 20.31
N GLY A 60 -15.69 15.60 19.76
CA GLY A 60 -14.83 14.84 18.86
C GLY A 60 -15.15 15.02 17.38
N GLU A 61 -14.15 14.74 16.54
CA GLU A 61 -14.21 14.90 15.09
C GLU A 61 -15.29 14.03 14.45
N LYS A 62 -16.10 14.61 13.56
CA LYS A 62 -17.19 13.90 12.86
C LYS A 62 -16.75 13.24 11.57
N MET A 63 -15.62 13.69 11.05
CA MET A 63 -14.98 13.21 9.84
C MET A 63 -13.49 13.10 10.09
N ASN A 64 -12.79 12.37 9.23
CA ASN A 64 -11.34 12.36 9.24
C ASN A 64 -10.78 13.78 9.00
N PRO A 65 -10.03 14.36 9.97
CA PRO A 65 -9.50 15.72 9.84
C PRO A 65 -8.51 15.87 8.68
N LEU A 66 -7.98 14.77 8.15
CA LEU A 66 -7.15 14.80 6.94
C LEU A 66 -7.92 15.31 5.71
N LEU A 67 -9.26 15.18 5.70
CA LEU A 67 -10.11 15.64 4.60
C LEU A 67 -10.23 17.17 4.51
N ASP A 68 -9.90 17.89 5.59
CA ASP A 68 -9.88 19.37 5.62
C ASP A 68 -8.51 19.95 5.21
N ILE A 69 -7.53 19.11 4.90
CA ILE A 69 -6.21 19.58 4.45
C ILE A 69 -6.37 20.23 3.08
N THR A 70 -6.07 21.53 3.01
CA THR A 70 -6.13 22.29 1.76
C THR A 70 -5.19 21.68 0.72
N GLY A 71 -5.75 21.35 -0.45
CA GLY A 71 -5.00 20.78 -1.58
C GLY A 71 -4.87 19.26 -1.56
N LEU A 72 -5.33 18.55 -0.52
CA LEU A 72 -5.42 17.10 -0.52
C LEU A 72 -6.69 16.64 -1.23
N ASP A 73 -6.54 15.86 -2.30
CA ASP A 73 -7.62 15.10 -2.92
C ASP A 73 -7.35 13.61 -2.70
N PRO A 74 -8.02 12.94 -1.74
CA PRO A 74 -7.80 11.52 -1.46
C PRO A 74 -7.92 10.61 -2.68
N SER A 75 -8.72 10.98 -3.69
CA SER A 75 -8.91 10.19 -4.91
C SER A 75 -7.70 10.25 -5.83
N GLN A 76 -6.92 11.33 -5.76
CA GLN A 76 -5.78 11.58 -6.62
C GLN A 76 -4.43 11.53 -5.87
N ASP A 77 -4.45 11.66 -4.55
CA ASP A 77 -3.29 11.66 -3.64
C ASP A 77 -3.07 10.31 -2.95
N THR A 78 -3.79 9.28 -3.38
CA THR A 78 -3.55 7.89 -2.97
C THR A 78 -2.99 7.09 -4.15
N PRO A 79 -1.69 7.21 -4.46
CA PRO A 79 -1.11 6.56 -5.62
C PRO A 79 -1.10 5.03 -5.47
N VAL A 80 -0.97 4.35 -6.61
CA VAL A 80 -0.97 2.89 -6.72
C VAL A 80 0.25 2.30 -6.03
N GLU A 81 0.01 1.68 -4.88
CA GLU A 81 1.07 1.04 -4.09
C GLU A 81 1.52 -0.28 -4.76
N ILE A 82 2.82 -0.38 -5.09
CA ILE A 82 3.37 -1.46 -5.91
C ILE A 82 3.42 -2.83 -5.23
N LEU A 83 3.66 -2.91 -3.91
CA LEU A 83 3.69 -4.20 -3.23
C LEU A 83 2.32 -4.86 -3.27
N HIS A 84 1.29 -4.13 -2.89
CA HIS A 84 -0.06 -4.65 -2.80
C HIS A 84 -0.72 -4.80 -4.16
N THR A 85 -0.51 -3.85 -5.07
CA THR A 85 -1.17 -3.87 -6.38
C THR A 85 -0.47 -4.85 -7.32
N ILE A 86 0.84 -4.78 -7.44
CA ILE A 86 1.60 -5.55 -8.42
C ILE A 86 1.95 -6.92 -7.86
N LEU A 87 2.73 -6.99 -6.77
CA LEU A 87 3.25 -8.27 -6.27
C LEU A 87 2.15 -9.13 -5.61
N LEU A 88 1.45 -8.57 -4.62
CA LEU A 88 0.36 -9.24 -3.89
C LEU A 88 -1.00 -9.12 -4.60
N GLY A 89 -1.02 -8.59 -5.82
CA GLY A 89 -2.18 -8.48 -6.68
C GLY A 89 -1.95 -9.17 -8.02
N ILE A 90 -1.48 -8.42 -9.01
CA ILE A 90 -1.31 -8.91 -10.40
C ILE A 90 -0.50 -10.20 -10.48
N VAL A 91 0.73 -10.19 -9.95
CA VAL A 91 1.63 -11.35 -10.01
C VAL A 91 1.04 -12.52 -9.23
N LYS A 92 0.44 -12.25 -8.07
CA LYS A 92 -0.28 -13.26 -7.28
C LYS A 92 -1.44 -13.88 -8.05
N TYR A 93 -2.20 -13.11 -8.83
CA TYR A 93 -3.29 -13.62 -9.66
C TYR A 93 -2.75 -14.54 -10.77
N VAL A 94 -1.73 -14.10 -11.51
CA VAL A 94 -1.09 -14.91 -12.56
C VAL A 94 -0.51 -16.19 -11.98
N TRP A 95 0.18 -16.10 -10.84
CA TRP A 95 0.71 -17.26 -10.14
C TRP A 95 -0.39 -18.24 -9.74
N HIS A 96 -1.44 -17.76 -9.08
CA HIS A 96 -2.58 -18.60 -8.67
C HIS A 96 -3.22 -19.28 -9.88
N MET A 97 -3.49 -18.55 -10.96
CA MET A 97 -4.04 -19.11 -12.21
C MET A 97 -3.12 -20.19 -12.79
N SER A 98 -1.80 -19.98 -12.72
CA SER A 98 -0.81 -20.96 -13.16
C SER A 98 -0.90 -22.25 -12.33
N VAL A 99 -0.71 -22.14 -11.01
CA VAL A 99 -0.56 -23.33 -10.16
C VAL A 99 -1.88 -24.03 -9.85
N SER A 100 -3.03 -23.36 -9.94
CA SER A 100 -4.34 -23.99 -9.76
C SER A 100 -4.77 -24.85 -10.95
N SER A 101 -4.22 -24.60 -12.14
CA SER A 101 -4.53 -25.40 -13.33
C SER A 101 -3.63 -26.64 -13.43
N MET A 102 -2.41 -26.58 -12.90
CA MET A 102 -1.43 -27.67 -12.97
C MET A 102 -1.82 -28.91 -12.14
N SER A 103 -1.45 -30.08 -12.63
CA SER A 103 -1.42 -31.34 -11.87
C SER A 103 -0.19 -31.40 -10.94
N GLU A 104 -0.18 -32.31 -9.97
CA GLU A 104 0.96 -32.46 -9.05
C GLU A 104 2.28 -32.76 -9.78
N LYS A 105 2.25 -33.58 -10.86
CA LYS A 105 3.43 -33.82 -11.71
C LYS A 105 3.93 -32.56 -12.42
N GLU A 106 3.02 -31.70 -12.86
CA GLU A 106 3.37 -30.42 -13.48
C GLU A 106 3.95 -29.44 -12.44
N LEU A 107 3.42 -29.45 -11.21
CA LEU A 107 3.95 -28.66 -10.10
C LEU A 107 5.36 -29.12 -9.69
N GLU A 108 5.62 -30.42 -9.65
CA GLU A 108 6.96 -30.99 -9.44
C GLU A 108 7.92 -30.55 -10.53
N LEU A 109 7.51 -30.62 -11.80
CA LEU A 109 8.30 -30.14 -12.93
C LEU A 109 8.58 -28.64 -12.84
N LEU A 110 7.57 -27.84 -12.46
CA LEU A 110 7.74 -26.40 -12.25
C LEU A 110 8.75 -26.14 -11.12
N ALA A 111 8.70 -26.90 -10.02
CA ALA A 111 9.67 -26.80 -8.94
C ALA A 111 11.11 -27.01 -9.44
N ILE A 112 11.32 -28.07 -10.23
CA ILE A 112 12.64 -28.38 -10.82
C ILE A 112 13.11 -27.25 -11.73
N ARG A 113 12.24 -26.75 -12.63
CA ARG A 113 12.56 -25.67 -13.56
C ARG A 113 12.90 -24.36 -12.86
N LEU A 114 12.13 -23.99 -11.84
CA LEU A 114 12.41 -22.81 -11.02
C LEU A 114 13.72 -22.98 -10.24
N GLN A 115 14.02 -24.18 -9.73
CA GLN A 115 15.26 -24.44 -9.01
C GLN A 115 16.49 -24.39 -9.92
N SER A 116 16.34 -24.74 -11.20
CA SER A 116 17.40 -24.69 -12.22
C SER A 116 17.56 -23.32 -12.88
N ALA A 117 16.78 -22.31 -12.44
CA ALA A 117 16.89 -20.96 -12.99
C ALA A 117 18.29 -20.39 -12.69
N ASP A 118 18.94 -19.84 -13.73
CA ASP A 118 20.10 -18.99 -13.52
C ASP A 118 19.63 -17.65 -12.94
N LEU A 119 20.19 -17.29 -11.79
CA LEU A 119 19.83 -16.08 -11.06
C LEU A 119 20.91 -15.00 -11.20
N ASP A 120 21.93 -15.23 -12.03
CA ASP A 120 22.94 -14.21 -12.30
C ASP A 120 22.29 -12.94 -12.86
N GLY A 121 22.75 -11.79 -12.37
CA GLY A 121 22.14 -10.49 -12.66
C GLY A 121 20.83 -10.16 -11.94
N LEU A 122 20.24 -11.09 -11.16
CA LEU A 122 19.03 -10.81 -10.36
C LEU A 122 19.37 -10.46 -8.91
N THR A 123 18.79 -9.38 -8.39
CA THR A 123 18.89 -9.01 -6.97
C THR A 123 17.91 -9.80 -6.11
N VAL A 124 18.01 -11.14 -6.11
CA VAL A 124 17.12 -12.05 -5.37
C VAL A 124 17.93 -13.06 -4.55
N PRO A 125 17.43 -13.50 -3.37
CA PRO A 125 18.07 -14.57 -2.63
C PRO A 125 17.95 -15.91 -3.38
N PRO A 126 18.79 -16.92 -3.04
CA PRO A 126 18.68 -18.25 -3.62
C PRO A 126 17.25 -18.80 -3.55
N LEU A 127 16.78 -19.30 -4.68
CA LEU A 127 15.43 -19.86 -4.81
C LEU A 127 15.28 -21.12 -3.97
N ARG A 128 14.18 -21.17 -3.21
CA ARG A 128 13.69 -22.39 -2.54
C ARG A 128 12.44 -22.87 -3.28
N ALA A 129 12.61 -23.39 -4.49
CA ALA A 129 11.49 -23.68 -5.39
C ALA A 129 10.53 -24.72 -4.81
N ALA A 130 11.05 -25.77 -4.16
CA ALA A 130 10.23 -26.77 -3.47
C ALA A 130 9.33 -26.14 -2.39
N TYR A 131 9.87 -25.22 -1.59
CA TYR A 131 9.09 -24.46 -0.62
C TYR A 131 8.02 -23.60 -1.31
N MET A 132 8.37 -22.93 -2.41
CA MET A 132 7.42 -22.07 -3.13
C MET A 132 6.24 -22.86 -3.70
N ILE A 133 6.46 -24.08 -4.18
CA ILE A 133 5.42 -24.97 -4.69
C ILE A 133 4.60 -25.61 -3.56
N GLN A 134 5.26 -26.02 -2.47
CA GLN A 134 4.60 -26.55 -1.28
C GLN A 134 3.66 -25.50 -0.66
N TYR A 135 4.11 -24.27 -0.52
CA TYR A 135 3.36 -23.15 0.06
C TYR A 135 2.79 -22.20 -1.00
N ARG A 136 2.43 -22.73 -2.17
CA ARG A 136 1.99 -21.98 -3.37
C ARG A 136 0.88 -20.95 -3.12
N ASN A 137 0.06 -21.13 -2.08
CA ASN A 137 -1.03 -20.20 -1.72
C ASN A 137 -0.64 -19.15 -0.66
N ASN A 138 0.51 -19.31 0.00
CA ASN A 138 0.97 -18.50 1.14
C ASN A 138 2.32 -17.82 0.87
N LEU A 139 2.58 -17.46 -0.39
CA LEU A 139 3.76 -16.71 -0.78
C LEU A 139 3.64 -15.23 -0.39
N ILE A 140 4.78 -14.58 -0.20
CA ILE A 140 4.90 -13.17 0.20
C ILE A 140 5.55 -12.34 -0.91
N GLY A 141 5.59 -11.02 -0.75
CA GLY A 141 6.09 -10.08 -1.77
C GLY A 141 7.42 -10.47 -2.40
N LYS A 142 8.42 -10.86 -1.60
CA LYS A 142 9.74 -11.27 -2.13
C LYS A 142 9.66 -12.46 -3.11
N HIS A 143 8.80 -13.44 -2.85
CA HIS A 143 8.63 -14.59 -3.73
C HIS A 143 7.97 -14.17 -5.04
N PHE A 144 6.94 -13.31 -4.96
CA PHE A 144 6.26 -12.79 -6.14
C PHE A 144 7.17 -11.89 -6.97
N LYS A 145 8.05 -11.10 -6.34
CA LYS A 145 9.05 -10.32 -7.07
C LYS A 145 9.99 -11.19 -7.89
N THR A 146 10.42 -12.33 -7.35
CA THR A 146 11.22 -13.31 -8.09
C THR A 146 10.39 -13.99 -9.18
N ILE A 147 9.17 -14.46 -8.86
CA ILE A 147 8.26 -15.08 -9.83
C ILE A 147 8.02 -14.17 -11.03
N MET A 148 7.72 -12.89 -10.80
CA MET A 148 7.48 -11.91 -11.88
C MET A 148 8.63 -11.85 -12.88
N GLN A 149 9.87 -11.96 -12.41
CA GLN A 149 11.07 -11.86 -13.24
C GLN A 149 11.36 -13.16 -14.02
N ILE A 150 11.06 -14.33 -13.45
CA ILE A 150 11.51 -15.61 -14.03
C ILE A 150 10.39 -16.49 -14.59
N LEU A 151 9.14 -16.30 -14.15
CA LEU A 151 8.03 -17.19 -14.49
C LEU A 151 7.85 -17.41 -16.01
N PRO A 152 7.93 -16.37 -16.88
CA PRO A 152 7.77 -16.57 -18.32
C PRO A 152 8.74 -17.60 -18.91
N PHE A 153 9.95 -17.73 -18.35
CA PHE A 153 10.96 -18.68 -18.85
C PHE A 153 10.68 -20.12 -18.44
N HIS A 154 9.83 -20.37 -17.43
CA HIS A 154 9.65 -21.70 -16.83
C HIS A 154 8.27 -22.32 -17.04
N ILE A 155 7.29 -21.54 -17.52
CA ILE A 155 5.90 -22.00 -17.71
C ILE A 155 5.55 -22.50 -19.12
N HIS A 156 6.53 -22.64 -20.00
CA HIS A 156 6.33 -23.18 -21.35
C HIS A 156 5.97 -24.68 -21.31
N ASN A 157 5.22 -25.18 -22.29
CA ASN A 157 4.92 -26.61 -22.48
C ASN A 157 4.19 -27.29 -21.30
N PHE A 158 3.37 -26.56 -20.54
CA PHE A 158 2.43 -27.17 -19.59
C PHE A 158 1.09 -27.42 -20.27
N ALA A 159 0.50 -28.61 -20.10
CA ALA A 159 -0.65 -29.06 -20.89
C ALA A 159 -1.89 -28.20 -20.65
N LYS A 160 -2.05 -27.67 -19.43
CA LYS A 160 -3.20 -26.82 -19.05
C LYS A 160 -2.95 -25.33 -19.17
N LEU A 161 -1.73 -24.90 -19.50
CA LEU A 161 -1.43 -23.50 -19.77
C LEU A 161 -1.46 -23.25 -21.27
N GLY A 162 -2.50 -22.55 -21.73
CA GLY A 162 -2.61 -22.12 -23.11
C GLY A 162 -1.69 -20.94 -23.45
N SER A 163 -1.63 -20.60 -24.74
CA SER A 163 -0.88 -19.45 -25.25
C SER A 163 -1.26 -18.13 -24.59
N ALA A 164 -2.56 -17.91 -24.33
CA ALA A 164 -3.06 -16.71 -23.66
C ALA A 164 -2.45 -16.54 -22.25
N HIS A 165 -2.33 -17.63 -21.48
CA HIS A 165 -1.72 -17.58 -20.15
C HIS A 165 -0.22 -17.26 -20.22
N PHE A 166 0.48 -17.82 -21.22
CA PHE A 166 1.87 -17.48 -21.48
C PHE A 166 2.05 -16.00 -21.85
N SER A 167 1.18 -15.48 -22.73
CA SER A 167 1.15 -14.05 -23.09
C SER A 167 0.95 -13.17 -21.86
N LEU A 168 0.05 -13.55 -20.96
CA LEU A 168 -0.20 -12.83 -19.71
C LEU A 168 1.04 -12.82 -18.80
N ALA A 169 1.67 -13.98 -18.56
CA ALA A 169 2.88 -14.03 -17.75
C ALA A 169 4.01 -13.19 -18.35
N ARG A 170 4.20 -13.26 -19.68
CA ARG A 170 5.18 -12.45 -20.40
C ARG A 170 4.90 -10.96 -20.27
N ALA A 171 3.65 -10.53 -20.47
CA ALA A 171 3.24 -9.13 -20.34
C ALA A 171 3.49 -8.60 -18.93
N VAL A 172 3.12 -9.37 -17.90
CA VAL A 172 3.36 -9.00 -16.49
C VAL A 172 4.85 -8.94 -16.16
N GLY A 173 5.67 -9.86 -16.69
CA GLY A 173 7.12 -9.82 -16.53
C GLY A 173 7.75 -8.58 -17.19
N ALA A 174 7.31 -8.24 -18.41
CA ALA A 174 7.77 -7.06 -19.13
C ALA A 174 7.34 -5.74 -18.46
N LEU A 175 6.11 -5.67 -17.94
CA LEU A 175 5.68 -4.54 -17.11
C LEU A 175 6.57 -4.44 -15.87
N GLY A 176 6.77 -5.55 -15.17
CA GLY A 176 7.55 -5.63 -13.93
C GLY A 176 8.97 -5.08 -14.01
N SER A 177 9.65 -5.23 -15.16
CA SER A 177 11.01 -4.68 -15.34
C SER A 177 11.07 -3.15 -15.36
N HIS A 178 9.93 -2.47 -15.58
CA HIS A 178 9.85 -1.01 -15.65
C HIS A 178 9.33 -0.37 -14.36
N LEU A 179 8.79 -1.15 -13.41
CA LEU A 179 8.16 -0.62 -12.19
C LEU A 179 9.13 -0.38 -11.04
N TRP A 180 10.25 -1.13 -10.97
CA TRP A 180 11.25 -1.03 -9.90
C TRP A 180 12.46 -0.15 -10.26
N VAL A 181 12.20 0.99 -10.90
CA VAL A 181 13.23 1.99 -11.26
C VAL A 181 13.23 3.12 -10.21
N ALA A 182 14.40 3.54 -9.72
CA ALA A 182 14.52 4.56 -8.67
C ALA A 182 14.66 6.00 -9.19
N GLU A 183 15.12 6.14 -10.43
CA GLU A 183 15.47 7.41 -11.07
C GLU A 183 15.02 7.44 -12.52
N ILE A 184 14.62 8.62 -12.99
CA ILE A 184 14.25 8.87 -14.38
C ILE A 184 15.34 9.77 -14.96
N THR A 185 16.30 9.19 -15.69
CA THR A 185 17.62 9.79 -15.98
C THR A 185 17.60 10.98 -16.95
N ARG A 186 16.44 11.41 -17.46
CA ARG A 186 16.29 12.41 -18.54
C ARG A 186 15.01 13.26 -18.46
N LEU A 187 14.64 13.76 -17.27
CA LEU A 187 13.38 14.52 -17.01
C LEU A 187 13.07 15.58 -18.08
N ASP A 188 14.09 16.24 -18.62
CA ASP A 188 13.95 17.36 -19.57
C ASP A 188 13.61 16.89 -20.99
N GLU A 189 14.19 15.77 -21.46
CA GLU A 189 13.73 15.10 -22.70
C GLU A 189 12.34 14.48 -22.50
N TYR A 190 11.95 14.15 -21.26
CA TYR A 190 10.61 13.67 -20.90
C TYR A 190 9.53 14.77 -20.87
N LEU A 191 9.89 16.05 -20.70
CA LEU A 191 8.96 17.18 -20.80
C LEU A 191 8.75 17.65 -22.24
N VAL A 192 9.77 17.49 -23.11
CA VAL A 192 9.72 17.90 -24.53
C VAL A 192 9.27 16.76 -25.44
N TYR A 193 9.68 15.52 -25.17
CA TYR A 193 9.26 14.30 -25.85
C TYR A 193 8.68 13.30 -24.82
N PRO A 194 7.48 13.55 -24.26
CA PRO A 194 6.82 12.68 -23.28
C PRO A 194 6.50 11.26 -23.75
N ILE A 195 6.89 10.91 -24.98
CA ILE A 195 6.43 9.76 -25.75
C ILE A 195 7.09 8.45 -25.32
N ILE A 196 8.38 8.42 -24.98
CA ILE A 196 9.07 7.12 -24.97
C ILE A 196 8.75 6.29 -23.71
N LEU A 197 8.98 6.80 -22.48
CA LEU A 197 8.79 5.97 -21.27
C LEU A 197 7.32 5.87 -20.81
N TYR A 198 6.51 6.93 -21.01
CA TYR A 198 5.11 6.92 -20.59
C TYR A 198 4.22 6.14 -21.56
N ASP A 199 4.48 6.22 -22.87
CA ASP A 199 3.77 5.36 -23.82
C ASP A 199 4.28 3.92 -23.69
N ASP A 200 5.56 3.68 -23.36
CA ASP A 200 6.03 2.34 -23.01
C ASP A 200 5.27 1.79 -21.78
N LEU A 201 5.10 2.59 -20.71
CA LEU A 201 4.32 2.16 -19.54
C LEU A 201 2.84 1.94 -19.89
N GLU A 202 2.23 2.85 -20.65
CA GLU A 202 0.83 2.75 -21.11
C GLU A 202 0.62 1.51 -21.99
N VAL A 203 1.54 1.24 -22.92
CA VAL A 203 1.56 0.05 -23.77
C VAL A 203 1.78 -1.21 -22.95
N LEU A 204 2.71 -1.21 -21.98
CA LEU A 204 2.95 -2.36 -21.10
C LEU A 204 1.73 -2.66 -20.23
N VAL A 205 1.07 -1.63 -19.71
CA VAL A 205 -0.21 -1.76 -18.98
C VAL A 205 -1.30 -2.31 -19.92
N GLY A 206 -1.46 -1.72 -21.10
CA GLY A 206 -2.41 -2.17 -22.13
C GLY A 206 -2.21 -3.65 -22.47
N ASN A 207 -0.98 -4.07 -22.72
CA ASN A 207 -0.62 -5.46 -22.98
C ASN A 207 -1.02 -6.41 -21.84
N VAL A 208 -0.87 -5.98 -20.58
CA VAL A 208 -1.31 -6.78 -19.42
C VAL A 208 -2.83 -6.86 -19.36
N LEU A 209 -3.54 -5.76 -19.60
CA LEU A 209 -5.00 -5.72 -19.59
C LEU A 209 -5.60 -6.57 -20.72
N ASP A 210 -5.07 -6.45 -21.93
CA ASP A 210 -5.46 -7.26 -23.09
C ASP A 210 -5.20 -8.75 -22.84
N ALA A 211 -4.03 -9.10 -22.29
CA ALA A 211 -3.74 -10.49 -21.94
C ALA A 211 -4.65 -11.02 -20.82
N PHE A 212 -5.11 -10.18 -19.87
CA PHE A 212 -6.12 -10.58 -18.90
C PHE A 212 -7.48 -10.82 -19.56
N LEU A 213 -7.88 -10.01 -20.54
CA LEU A 213 -9.12 -10.21 -21.30
C LEU A 213 -9.12 -11.54 -22.05
N GLU A 214 -7.99 -11.92 -22.63
CA GLU A 214 -7.85 -13.20 -23.34
C GLU A 214 -7.95 -14.42 -22.40
N VAL A 215 -7.49 -14.30 -21.15
CA VAL A 215 -7.47 -15.42 -20.21
C VAL A 215 -8.76 -15.51 -19.39
N ASP A 216 -9.22 -14.40 -18.80
CA ASP A 216 -10.44 -14.33 -18.01
C ASP A 216 -10.94 -12.87 -17.90
N PRO A 217 -11.84 -12.44 -18.79
CA PRO A 217 -12.29 -11.05 -18.84
C PRO A 217 -13.08 -10.64 -17.58
N SER A 218 -13.66 -11.61 -16.84
CA SER A 218 -14.39 -11.31 -15.62
C SER A 218 -13.49 -10.70 -14.53
N LYS A 219 -12.19 -11.02 -14.56
CA LYS A 219 -11.21 -10.52 -13.57
C LYS A 219 -11.11 -9.01 -13.56
N ILE A 220 -11.20 -8.37 -14.72
CA ILE A 220 -11.10 -6.91 -14.83
C ILE A 220 -12.23 -6.24 -14.05
N LEU A 221 -13.44 -6.81 -14.08
CA LEU A 221 -14.61 -6.26 -13.40
C LEU A 221 -14.58 -6.50 -11.89
N VAL A 222 -14.04 -7.63 -11.43
CA VAL A 222 -14.11 -8.03 -10.02
C VAL A 222 -12.83 -7.79 -9.22
N LYS A 223 -11.70 -7.51 -9.89
CA LYS A 223 -10.41 -7.27 -9.26
C LYS A 223 -9.97 -5.82 -9.45
N ILE A 224 -10.27 -4.99 -8.45
CA ILE A 224 -9.86 -3.58 -8.41
C ILE A 224 -8.38 -3.35 -8.73
N LYS A 225 -7.48 -4.25 -8.27
CA LYS A 225 -6.04 -4.12 -8.53
C LYS A 225 -5.66 -4.17 -10.02
N ILE A 226 -6.49 -4.80 -10.86
CA ILE A 226 -6.28 -4.81 -12.31
C ILE A 226 -6.68 -3.45 -12.89
N HIS A 227 -7.80 -2.88 -12.44
CA HIS A 227 -8.21 -1.53 -12.80
C HIS A 227 -7.18 -0.47 -12.37
N LEU A 228 -6.58 -0.63 -11.18
CA LEU A 228 -5.53 0.26 -10.68
C LEU A 228 -4.32 0.38 -11.63
N LEU A 229 -4.06 -0.60 -12.50
CA LEU A 229 -2.97 -0.50 -13.48
C LEU A 229 -3.13 0.67 -14.44
N ALA A 230 -4.37 1.02 -14.78
CA ALA A 230 -4.66 2.13 -15.70
C ALA A 230 -4.21 3.50 -15.15
N HIS A 231 -4.04 3.60 -13.83
CA HIS A 231 -3.65 4.85 -13.14
C HIS A 231 -2.13 4.98 -12.97
N LEU A 232 -1.35 3.92 -13.22
CA LEU A 232 0.11 3.93 -13.01
C LEU A 232 0.82 5.06 -13.76
N ARG A 233 0.39 5.35 -14.98
CA ARG A 233 0.96 6.43 -15.79
C ARG A 233 0.78 7.79 -15.13
N ASP A 234 -0.44 8.09 -14.70
CA ASP A 234 -0.78 9.38 -14.12
C ASP A 234 -0.12 9.53 -12.74
N ASP A 235 -0.04 8.45 -11.96
CA ASP A 235 0.70 8.42 -10.70
C ASP A 235 2.20 8.66 -10.90
N VAL A 236 2.82 8.03 -11.91
CA VAL A 236 4.24 8.26 -12.20
C VAL A 236 4.49 9.69 -12.65
N ARG A 237 3.57 10.29 -13.42
CA ARG A 237 3.67 11.70 -13.82
C ARG A 237 3.57 12.64 -12.63
N ARG A 238 2.69 12.35 -11.67
CA ARG A 238 2.42 13.22 -10.52
C ARG A 238 3.45 13.05 -9.39
N PHE A 239 3.83 11.81 -9.07
CA PHE A 239 4.62 11.47 -7.89
C PHE A 239 6.04 10.98 -8.23
N GLY A 240 6.37 10.81 -9.50
CA GLY A 240 7.62 10.23 -9.96
C GLY A 240 7.64 8.70 -9.86
N PRO A 241 8.83 8.07 -9.83
CA PRO A 241 8.93 6.62 -9.87
C PRO A 241 8.16 5.91 -8.75
N LEU A 242 7.46 4.83 -9.10
CA LEU A 242 6.61 4.03 -8.21
C LEU A 242 7.30 3.55 -6.92
N VAL A 243 8.61 3.27 -7.00
CA VAL A 243 9.41 2.84 -5.84
C VAL A 243 9.42 3.89 -4.73
N ARG A 244 9.29 5.18 -5.05
CA ARG A 244 9.42 6.28 -4.09
C ARG A 244 8.26 6.40 -3.11
N TYR A 245 7.09 5.88 -3.46
CA TYR A 245 5.90 5.88 -2.61
C TYR A 245 5.42 4.47 -2.26
N SER A 246 6.30 3.46 -2.38
CA SER A 246 6.01 2.13 -1.87
C SER A 246 5.88 2.13 -0.35
N THR A 247 4.93 1.37 0.18
CA THR A 247 4.69 1.27 1.62
C THR A 247 5.54 0.22 2.32
N GLU A 248 6.43 -0.48 1.61
CA GLU A 248 7.28 -1.55 2.15
C GLU A 248 8.07 -1.11 3.39
N VAL A 249 8.61 0.12 3.39
CA VAL A 249 9.37 0.68 4.52
C VAL A 249 8.47 0.88 5.74
N PHE A 250 7.24 1.38 5.53
CA PHE A 250 6.27 1.55 6.61
C PHE A 250 5.80 0.20 7.17
N GLU A 251 5.61 -0.80 6.31
CA GLU A 251 5.25 -2.15 6.73
C GLU A 251 6.36 -2.87 7.48
N ALA A 252 7.63 -2.67 7.09
CA ALA A 252 8.78 -3.19 7.83
C ALA A 252 8.80 -2.66 9.27
N TYR A 253 8.29 -1.43 9.48
CA TYR A 253 8.15 -0.83 10.81
C TYR A 253 7.14 -1.57 11.71
N ASN A 254 6.24 -2.39 11.17
CA ASN A 254 5.38 -3.27 11.99
C ASN A 254 6.20 -4.25 12.83
N ALA A 255 7.38 -4.66 12.36
CA ALA A 255 8.29 -5.48 13.17
C ALA A 255 8.77 -4.71 14.40
N VAL A 256 9.19 -3.45 14.22
CA VAL A 256 9.61 -2.56 15.32
C VAL A 256 8.47 -2.35 16.31
N PHE A 257 7.25 -2.11 15.82
CA PHE A 257 6.05 -2.00 16.64
C PHE A 257 5.84 -3.24 17.53
N ARG A 258 5.92 -4.44 16.94
CA ARG A 258 5.78 -5.70 17.69
C ARG A 258 6.90 -5.89 18.72
N LEU A 259 8.14 -5.55 18.37
CA LEU A 259 9.27 -5.64 19.31
C LEU A 259 9.10 -4.70 20.50
N CYS A 260 8.58 -3.48 20.29
CA CYS A 260 8.27 -2.56 21.38
C CYS A 260 7.25 -3.15 22.36
N SER A 261 6.27 -3.90 21.84
CA SER A 261 5.31 -4.64 22.68
C SER A 261 5.96 -5.81 23.42
N ILE A 262 6.68 -6.69 22.69
CA ILE A 262 7.34 -7.89 23.26
C ILE A 262 8.29 -7.53 24.40
N PHE A 263 9.05 -6.44 24.27
CA PHE A 263 10.04 -6.01 25.26
C PHE A 263 9.51 -4.97 26.26
N SER A 264 8.19 -4.74 26.31
CA SER A 264 7.57 -3.90 27.35
C SER A 264 7.36 -4.67 28.66
N ASN A 265 6.76 -4.04 29.67
CA ASN A 265 6.29 -4.75 30.88
C ASN A 265 4.88 -5.35 30.70
N HIS A 266 4.26 -5.16 29.52
CA HIS A 266 2.96 -5.68 29.11
C HIS A 266 1.76 -5.15 29.93
N GLN A 267 1.96 -4.16 30.79
CA GLN A 267 0.87 -3.56 31.57
C GLN A 267 0.05 -2.56 30.76
N ALA A 268 0.69 -1.81 29.87
CA ALA A 268 0.03 -0.86 28.98
C ALA A 268 0.72 -0.80 27.60
N PRO A 269 0.58 -1.85 26.76
CA PRO A 269 1.35 -1.95 25.52
C PRO A 269 1.19 -0.75 24.58
N SER A 270 -0.01 -0.19 24.47
CA SER A 270 -0.26 1.00 23.65
C SER A 270 0.55 2.21 24.11
N ARG A 271 0.56 2.47 25.42
CA ARG A 271 1.32 3.57 26.04
C ARG A 271 2.82 3.36 25.89
N ASP A 272 3.29 2.14 26.14
CA ASP A 272 4.73 1.83 26.11
C ASP A 272 5.28 1.92 24.68
N ILE A 273 4.52 1.43 23.69
CA ILE A 273 4.84 1.61 22.27
C ILE A 273 4.87 3.10 21.91
N ALA A 274 3.86 3.88 22.32
CA ALA A 274 3.81 5.31 22.03
C ALA A 274 5.03 6.05 22.60
N TYR A 275 5.42 5.79 23.86
CA TYR A 275 6.61 6.38 24.46
C TYR A 275 7.90 5.96 23.74
N LYS A 276 8.00 4.69 23.33
CA LYS A 276 9.18 4.21 22.62
C LYS A 276 9.32 4.87 21.26
N PHE A 277 8.23 5.01 20.52
CA PHE A 277 8.19 5.73 19.25
C PHE A 277 8.49 7.22 19.42
N ALA A 278 7.93 7.87 20.43
CA ALA A 278 8.27 9.27 20.76
C ALA A 278 9.76 9.44 21.08
N SER A 279 10.37 8.45 21.75
CA SER A 279 11.81 8.47 22.06
C SER A 279 12.67 8.29 20.80
N MET A 280 12.30 7.35 19.91
CA MET A 280 12.99 7.16 18.62
C MET A 280 12.84 8.38 17.71
N GLY A 281 11.65 8.97 17.64
CA GLY A 281 11.38 10.20 16.90
C GLY A 281 12.18 11.38 17.43
N ARG A 282 12.25 11.54 18.76
CA ARG A 282 13.08 12.58 19.40
C ARG A 282 14.56 12.42 19.09
N LEU A 283 15.09 11.19 19.17
CA LEU A 283 16.48 10.91 18.83
C LEU A 283 16.76 11.27 17.37
N LYS A 284 15.89 10.84 16.44
CA LYS A 284 15.99 11.17 15.02
C LYS A 284 15.96 12.68 14.79
N HIS A 285 15.00 13.38 15.39
CA HIS A 285 14.90 14.85 15.31
C HIS A 285 16.20 15.55 15.75
N ILE A 286 16.76 15.16 16.89
CA ILE A 286 18.00 15.75 17.42
C ILE A 286 19.18 15.48 16.47
N LEU A 287 19.37 14.23 16.06
CA LEU A 287 20.48 13.82 15.20
C LEU A 287 20.40 14.44 13.80
N SER A 288 19.20 14.67 13.29
CA SER A 288 18.97 15.37 12.02
C SER A 288 19.07 16.90 12.13
N GLY A 289 19.50 17.45 13.27
CA GLY A 289 19.65 18.90 13.45
C GLY A 289 18.33 19.64 13.67
N GLY A 290 17.27 18.96 14.11
CA GLY A 290 16.02 19.60 14.46
C GLY A 290 16.14 20.51 15.68
N PHE A 291 15.34 21.58 15.71
CA PHE A 291 15.30 22.53 16.82
C PHE A 291 14.23 22.14 17.87
N TRP A 292 14.48 22.42 19.14
CA TRP A 292 13.48 22.30 20.20
C TRP A 292 13.57 23.46 21.19
N GLN A 293 12.45 23.78 21.84
CA GLN A 293 12.42 24.79 22.89
C GLN A 293 12.95 24.22 24.20
N CYS A 294 13.88 24.93 24.83
CA CYS A 294 14.30 24.71 26.20
C CYS A 294 14.00 25.96 27.02
N THR A 295 13.53 25.74 28.26
CA THR A 295 13.42 26.81 29.24
C THR A 295 14.79 27.04 29.86
N ASP A 296 15.26 28.28 29.81
CA ASP A 296 16.49 28.68 30.50
C ASP A 296 16.28 28.77 32.01
N SER A 297 17.37 28.94 32.76
CA SER A 297 17.33 29.05 34.23
C SER A 297 16.55 30.27 34.74
N GLY A 298 16.23 31.24 33.86
CA GLY A 298 15.43 32.43 34.14
C GLY A 298 13.97 32.31 33.69
N GLY A 299 13.53 31.17 33.17
CA GLY A 299 12.16 30.95 32.70
C GLY A 299 11.90 31.39 31.24
N GLY A 300 12.91 31.89 30.53
CA GLY A 300 12.82 32.25 29.11
C GLY A 300 12.81 31.02 28.21
N GLN A 301 12.02 31.04 27.13
CA GLN A 301 12.04 29.98 26.12
C GLN A 301 13.10 30.29 25.06
N LYS A 302 14.03 29.35 24.86
CA LYS A 302 15.07 29.44 23.83
C LYS A 302 15.01 28.23 22.90
N TRP A 303 15.03 28.48 21.60
CA TRP A 303 15.22 27.41 20.62
C TRP A 303 16.68 26.96 20.63
N MET A 304 16.90 25.66 20.78
CA MET A 304 18.21 25.03 20.78
C MET A 304 18.27 23.93 19.72
N GLN A 305 19.49 23.64 19.30
CA GLN A 305 19.85 22.58 18.36
C GLN A 305 21.01 21.78 18.95
N ALA A 306 21.12 20.53 18.56
CA ALA A 306 22.31 19.73 18.84
C ALA A 306 23.53 20.32 18.12
N SER A 307 24.70 20.22 18.74
CA SER A 307 25.96 20.64 18.11
C SER A 307 26.39 19.66 17.01
N ASP A 308 27.35 20.09 16.18
CA ASP A 308 27.92 19.28 15.10
C ASP A 308 28.44 17.92 15.60
N ALA A 309 28.96 17.86 16.83
CA ALA A 309 29.41 16.60 17.43
C ALA A 309 28.29 15.55 17.59
N VAL A 310 27.05 16.00 17.73
CA VAL A 310 25.87 15.12 17.86
C VAL A 310 25.23 14.88 16.49
N THR A 311 25.11 15.90 15.64
CA THR A 311 24.48 15.75 14.32
C THR A 311 25.35 14.95 13.34
N ASN A 312 26.68 15.04 13.45
CA ASN A 312 27.62 14.27 12.62
C ASN A 312 27.58 12.77 12.89
N ILE A 313 26.97 12.30 13.99
CA ILE A 313 26.81 10.85 14.26
C ILE A 313 26.12 10.12 13.10
N LEU A 314 25.19 10.78 12.39
CA LEU A 314 24.54 10.19 11.21
C LEU A 314 25.50 10.02 10.02
N GLN A 315 26.57 10.80 9.94
CA GLN A 315 27.61 10.67 8.91
C GLN A 315 28.71 9.71 9.35
N ASP A 316 29.14 9.84 10.61
CA ASP A 316 30.29 9.15 11.18
C ASP A 316 29.97 7.69 11.58
N VAL A 317 28.71 7.38 11.86
CA VAL A 317 28.28 6.06 12.34
C VAL A 317 27.25 5.45 11.38
N PRO A 318 27.71 4.78 10.30
CA PRO A 318 26.83 4.22 9.27
C PRO A 318 25.76 3.25 9.80
N ILE A 319 26.03 2.56 10.91
CA ILE A 319 25.03 1.67 11.51
C ILE A 319 23.84 2.47 12.07
N ILE A 320 24.09 3.60 12.74
CA ILE A 320 23.02 4.47 13.27
C ILE A 320 22.25 5.08 12.10
N GLN A 321 22.95 5.56 11.09
CA GLN A 321 22.37 6.08 9.85
C GLN A 321 21.42 5.07 9.19
N ARG A 322 21.84 3.81 9.02
CA ARG A 322 20.98 2.76 8.43
C ARG A 322 19.73 2.47 9.25
N HIS A 323 19.78 2.59 10.58
CA HIS A 323 18.64 2.34 11.45
C HIS A 323 17.66 3.51 11.51
N LEU A 324 18.15 4.75 11.46
CA LEU A 324 17.31 5.95 11.55
C LEU A 324 16.87 6.49 10.17
N GLY A 325 17.57 6.09 9.11
CA GLY A 325 17.39 6.57 7.75
C GLY A 325 18.01 7.95 7.52
N TRP A 326 18.15 8.34 6.25
CA TRP A 326 18.45 9.73 5.90
C TRP A 326 17.25 10.62 6.23
N VAL A 327 17.53 11.77 6.83
CA VAL A 327 16.66 12.94 6.81
C VAL A 327 17.58 14.06 6.35
N PRO A 328 17.35 14.67 5.16
CA PRO A 328 17.96 15.94 4.82
C PRO A 328 17.61 17.01 5.86
#